data_AF-X0ZQ82-F1
#
_entry.id   AF-X0ZQ82-F1
#
_cell.length_a   1.000
_cell.length_b   1.000
_cell.length_c   1.000
_cell.angle_alpha   90.00
_cell.angle_beta   90.00
_cell.angle_gamma   90.00
#
_symmetry.space_group_name_H-M   'P 1'
#
loop_
_entity.id
_entity.type
_entity.pdbx_description
1 polymer ?
#
loop_
_entity_poly.entity_id
_entity_poly.type
_entity_poly.pdbx_seq_one_letter_code
_entity_poly.pdbx_strand_id
1 'polypeptide(L)' 'IIDLGPEGGDEGGWIVAEGTPEEVAKNKKSYTGMYLKDLLNV' A
#
# COMPACT_ATOMS: atom_id res chain seq x y z
N ILE A 1 -3.71 6.89 -4.90
CA ILE A 1 -3.63 5.41 -4.90
C ILE A 1 -4.54 4.92 -3.78
N ILE A 2 -5.33 3.88 -4.06
CA ILE A 2 -6.02 3.09 -3.05
C ILE A 2 -5.41 1.70 -3.12
N ASP A 3 -4.85 1.24 -2.00
CA ASP A 3 -4.23 -0.08 -1.85
C ASP A 3 -5.19 -1.01 -1.11
N LEU A 4 -5.49 -2.15 -1.74
CA LEU A 4 -6.44 -3.13 -1.24
C LEU A 4 -5.69 -4.38 -0.77
N GLY A 5 -6.16 -4.97 0.32
CA GLY A 5 -5.54 -6.16 0.90
C GLY A 5 -6.08 -6.42 2.31
N PRO A 6 -5.23 -6.86 3.27
CA PRO A 6 -3.79 -7.15 3.13
C PRO A 6 -3.50 -8.38 2.27
N GLU A 7 -4.41 -9.36 2.27
CA GLU A 7 -4.29 -10.59 1.50
C GLU A 7 -5.28 -10.62 0.33
N GLY A 8 -5.28 -11.72 -0.43
CA GLY A 8 -6.26 -11.98 -1.49
C GLY A 8 -7.43 -12.86 -1.01
N GLY A 9 -8.53 -12.84 -1.76
CA GLY A 9 -9.70 -13.68 -1.46
C GLY A 9 -10.46 -13.22 -0.21
N ASP A 10 -10.94 -14.18 0.58
CA ASP A 10 -11.79 -13.93 1.76
C ASP A 10 -11.08 -13.17 2.89
N GLU A 11 -9.74 -13.18 2.89
CA GLU A 11 -8.91 -12.44 3.85
C GLU A 11 -8.52 -11.03 3.36
N GLY A 12 -9.00 -10.66 2.17
CA GLY A 12 -8.76 -9.35 1.54
C GLY A 12 -9.98 -8.42 1.56
N GLY A 13 -9.94 -7.42 0.67
CA GLY A 13 -11.06 -6.50 0.44
C GLY A 13 -11.09 -5.26 1.33
N TRP A 14 -10.07 -5.06 2.17
CA TRP A 14 -9.95 -3.87 3.01
C TRP A 14 -9.12 -2.79 2.34
N ILE A 15 -9.41 -1.53 2.65
CA ILE A 15 -8.53 -0.41 2.32
C ILE A 15 -7.36 -0.42 3.30
N VAL A 16 -6.17 -0.76 2.82
CA VAL A 16 -4.94 -0.83 3.61
C VAL A 16 -4.24 0.53 3.65
N ALA A 17 -4.28 1.26 2.54
CA ALA A 17 -3.77 2.61 2.41
C ALA A 17 -4.54 3.40 1.33
N GLU A 18 -4.67 4.71 1.53
CA GLU A 18 -5.19 5.64 0.52
C GLU A 18 -4.42 6.97 0.62
N GLY A 19 -4.07 7.55 -0.53
CA GLY A 19 -3.36 8.84 -0.59
C GLY A 19 -2.50 9.00 -1.85
N THR A 20 -1.56 9.93 -1.83
CA THR A 20 -0.53 10.05 -2.88
C THR A 20 0.41 8.84 -2.87
N PRO A 21 1.16 8.59 -3.95
CA PRO A 21 2.16 7.52 -3.98
C PRO A 21 3.18 7.62 -2.81
N GLU A 22 3.63 8.83 -2.48
CA GLU A 22 4.58 9.09 -1.39
C GLU A 22 3.97 8.86 -0.01
N GLU A 23 2.67 9.15 0.16
CA GLU A 23 1.93 8.85 1.39
C GLU A 23 1.76 7.34 1.58
N VAL A 24 1.37 6.62 0.52
CA VAL A 24 1.23 5.16 0.55
C VAL A 24 2.58 4.47 0.77
N ALA A 25 3.66 4.97 0.18
CA ALA A 25 5.02 4.44 0.37
C ALA A 25 5.51 4.46 1.83
N LYS A 26 4.97 5.36 2.66
CA LYS A 26 5.29 5.44 4.10
C LYS A 26 4.46 4.48 4.95
N ASN A 27 3.42 3.85 4.39
CA ASN A 27 2.53 2.95 5.11
C ASN A 27 3.12 1.54 5.20
N LYS A 28 3.63 1.16 6.38
CA LYS A 28 4.23 -0.16 6.65
C LYS A 28 3.26 -1.34 6.53
N LYS A 29 1.95 -1.11 6.49
CA LYS A 29 0.95 -2.17 6.29
C LYS A 29 0.67 -2.45 4.81
N SER A 30 1.08 -1.55 3.92
CA SER A 30 0.88 -1.67 2.49
C SER A 30 2.05 -2.41 1.86
N TYR A 31 1.83 -3.63 1.37
CA TYR A 31 2.84 -4.34 0.58
C TYR A 31 3.22 -3.52 -0.66
N THR A 32 2.23 -2.91 -1.31
CA THR A 32 2.43 -1.97 -2.43
C THR A 32 3.33 -0.79 -2.02
N GLY A 33 3.09 -0.22 -0.84
CA GLY A 33 3.89 0.86 -0.25
C GLY A 33 5.36 0.49 -0.05
N MET A 34 5.64 -0.75 0.36
CA MET A 34 7.01 -1.24 0.53
C MET A 34 7.80 -1.19 -0.78
N TYR A 35 7.19 -1.54 -1.92
CA TYR A 35 7.83 -1.45 -3.24
C TYR A 35 7.86 -0.02 -3.80
N LEU A 36 6.80 0.76 -3.55
CA LEU A 36 6.74 2.17 -3.99
C LEU A 36 7.86 3.00 -3.36
N LYS A 37 8.22 2.70 -2.12
CA LYS A 37 9.30 3.37 -1.39
C LYS A 37 10.61 3.41 -2.19
N ASP A 38 11.02 2.26 -2.73
CA ASP A 38 12.27 2.12 -3.49
C ASP A 38 12.18 2.83 -4.85
N LEU A 39 11.01 2.79 -5.51
CA LEU A 39 10.80 3.44 -6.80
C LEU A 39 10.77 4.97 -6.71
N LEU A 40 10.27 5.50 -5.60
CA LEU A 40 10.13 6.94 -5.35
C LEU A 40 11.33 7.54 -4.59
N ASN A 41 12.24 6.71 -4.08
CA ASN A 41 13.36 7.10 -3.22
C ASN A 41 12.91 7.86 -1.94
N VAL A 42 11.88 7.36 -1.27
CA VAL A 42 11.28 7.96 -0.05
C VAL A 42 11.40 7.09 1.19
#